data_AF-A0A191HTM3-F1
#
_entry.id   AF-A0A191HTM3-F1
#
_cell.length_a   1.000
_cell.length_b   1.000
_cell.length_c   1.000
_cell.angle_alpha   90.00
_cell.angle_beta   90.00
_cell.angle_gamma   90.00
#
_symmetry.space_group_name_H-M   'P 1'
#
loop_
_entity.id
_entity.type
_entity.pdbx_description
1 polymer ?
#
loop_
_entity_poly.entity_id
_entity_poly.type
_entity_poly.pdbx_seq_one_letter_code
_entity_poly.pdbx_strand_id
1 'polypeptide(L)'
;MTTNNSKVTNCTFIDNSAGKYSGAIYYENSNGNHQIINSTFVGNKASLAGNGVSVYSSSTTIDSSTLISNGASTHGTNPSITIKDSILSGTPYLC
;
A
#
# COMPACT_ATOMS: atom_id res chain seq x y z
N MET A 1 17.66 18.49 1.97
CA MET A 1 16.86 17.28 1.71
C MET A 1 15.47 17.53 2.28
N THR A 2 14.45 17.65 1.44
CA THR A 2 13.06 17.84 1.87
C THR A 2 12.40 16.48 2.06
N THR A 3 11.76 16.27 3.21
CA THR A 3 10.92 15.10 3.46
C THR A 3 9.61 15.28 2.70
N ASN A 4 9.26 14.32 1.83
CA ASN A 4 8.01 14.36 1.07
C ASN A 4 6.98 13.47 1.76
N ASN A 5 6.17 14.06 2.64
CA ASN A 5 5.07 13.36 3.28
C ASN A 5 3.81 13.48 2.43
N SER A 6 3.03 12.39 2.33
CA SER A 6 1.72 12.41 1.69
C SER A 6 0.68 11.82 2.64
N LYS A 7 -0.55 12.29 2.47
CA LYS A 7 -1.70 11.81 3.24
C LYS A 7 -2.82 11.43 2.28
N VAL A 8 -3.30 10.21 2.41
CA VAL A 8 -4.47 9.67 1.70
C VAL A 8 -5.53 9.39 2.74
N THR A 9 -6.70 10.01 2.61
CA THR A 9 -7.79 9.92 3.60
C THR A 9 -9.12 9.76 2.93
N ASN A 10 -9.96 8.84 3.44
CA ASN A 10 -11.33 8.64 2.96
C ASN A 10 -11.40 8.33 1.45
N CYS A 11 -10.45 7.55 0.96
CA CYS A 11 -10.38 7.18 -0.46
C CYS A 11 -10.78 5.71 -0.68
N THR A 12 -11.25 5.42 -1.88
CA THR A 12 -11.62 4.07 -2.31
C THR A 12 -10.92 3.73 -3.61
N PHE A 13 -10.15 2.64 -3.60
CA PHE A 13 -9.40 2.09 -4.74
C PHE A 13 -9.87 0.66 -5.02
N ILE A 14 -10.50 0.44 -6.16
CA ILE A 14 -11.12 -0.86 -6.51
C ILE A 14 -10.60 -1.32 -7.87
N ASP A 15 -10.17 -2.58 -7.94
CA ASP A 15 -9.77 -3.29 -9.17
C ASP A 15 -8.75 -2.53 -10.04
N ASN A 16 -7.88 -1.73 -9.41
CA ASN A 16 -6.82 -1.05 -10.14
C ASN A 16 -5.68 -2.03 -10.43
N SER A 17 -5.15 -1.94 -11.65
CA SER A 17 -4.10 -2.82 -12.14
C SER A 17 -2.92 -2.05 -12.72
N ALA A 18 -1.70 -2.48 -12.41
CA ALA A 18 -0.49 -1.97 -13.04
C ALA A 18 0.42 -3.09 -13.51
N GLY A 19 1.11 -2.88 -14.64
CA GLY A 19 2.03 -3.88 -15.18
C GLY A 19 3.31 -4.10 -14.36
N LYS A 20 3.67 -3.16 -13.47
CA LYS A 20 5.00 -3.18 -12.82
C LYS A 20 4.97 -3.01 -11.30
N TYR A 21 4.59 -1.83 -10.78
CA TYR A 21 4.93 -1.47 -9.41
C TYR A 21 3.80 -1.68 -8.39
N SER A 22 2.63 -1.05 -8.56
CA SER A 22 1.52 -1.19 -7.63
C SER A 22 0.18 -0.99 -8.31
N GLY A 23 -0.83 -1.74 -7.89
CA GLY A 23 -2.19 -1.65 -8.39
C GLY A 23 -2.86 -0.34 -8.00
N ALA A 24 -2.69 0.16 -6.77
CA ALA A 24 -3.33 1.40 -6.33
C ALA A 24 -2.36 2.54 -5.99
N ILE A 25 -1.40 2.32 -5.07
CA ILE A 25 -0.52 3.39 -4.60
C ILE A 25 0.94 2.94 -4.65
N TYR A 26 1.78 3.72 -5.32
CA TYR A 26 3.22 3.51 -5.37
C TYR A 26 3.97 4.74 -4.86
N TYR A 27 4.78 4.56 -3.82
CA TYR A 27 5.72 5.56 -3.32
C TYR A 27 7.14 5.20 -3.72
N GLU A 28 7.72 5.95 -4.66
CA GLU A 28 9.10 5.79 -5.14
C GLU A 28 10.04 6.79 -4.46
N ASN A 29 11.16 6.30 -3.90
CA ASN A 29 12.28 7.12 -3.42
C ASN A 29 11.87 8.32 -2.55
N SER A 30 10.90 8.09 -1.67
CA SER A 30 10.41 9.13 -0.76
C SER A 30 11.12 8.98 0.57
N ASN A 31 11.86 9.99 0.99
CA ASN A 31 12.44 10.03 2.35
C ASN A 31 11.38 10.50 3.38
N GLY A 32 10.11 10.14 3.16
CA GLY A 32 8.95 10.66 3.88
C GLY A 32 8.22 9.59 4.69
N ASN A 33 7.37 10.07 5.59
CA ASN A 33 6.42 9.27 6.36
C ASN A 33 5.01 9.49 5.80
N HIS A 34 4.53 8.51 5.04
CA HIS A 34 3.22 8.58 4.39
C HIS A 34 2.13 8.02 5.31
N GLN A 35 0.91 8.56 5.17
CA GLN A 35 -0.24 8.12 5.94
C GLN A 35 -1.40 7.77 5.01
N ILE A 36 -2.00 6.61 5.22
CA ILE A 36 -3.24 6.17 4.59
C ILE A 36 -4.24 5.93 5.72
N ILE A 37 -5.32 6.70 5.76
CA ILE A 37 -6.28 6.70 6.87
C ILE A 37 -7.69 6.51 6.30
N ASN A 38 -8.53 5.72 6.96
CA ASN A 38 -9.95 5.57 6.62
C ASN A 38 -10.19 5.24 5.13
N SER A 39 -9.32 4.43 4.53
CA SER A 39 -9.36 4.17 3.08
C SER A 39 -9.65 2.71 2.79
N THR A 40 -10.19 2.44 1.60
CA THR A 40 -10.59 1.10 1.17
C THR A 40 -9.85 0.71 -0.10
N PHE A 41 -9.22 -0.46 -0.10
CA PHE A 41 -8.51 -1.06 -1.23
C PHE A 41 -9.09 -2.44 -1.49
N VAL A 42 -9.67 -2.66 -2.67
CA VAL A 42 -10.26 -3.97 -3.04
C VAL A 42 -9.71 -4.42 -4.39
N GLY A 43 -9.21 -5.65 -4.47
CA GLY A 43 -8.89 -6.28 -5.76
C GLY A 43 -7.72 -5.66 -6.53
N ASN A 44 -6.96 -4.75 -5.93
CA ASN A 44 -5.89 -4.04 -6.63
C ASN A 44 -4.66 -4.95 -6.81
N LYS A 45 -4.10 -4.98 -8.03
CA LYS A 45 -3.05 -5.95 -8.41
C LYS A 45 -1.95 -5.30 -9.23
N ALA A 46 -0.72 -5.76 -9.03
CA ALA A 46 0.39 -5.48 -9.95
C ALA A 46 0.95 -6.77 -10.54
N SER A 47 1.27 -6.79 -11.83
CA SER A 47 1.74 -8.00 -12.50
C SER A 47 3.09 -8.51 -11.99
N LEU A 48 3.99 -7.62 -11.57
CA LEU A 48 5.34 -7.97 -11.11
C LEU A 48 5.45 -8.01 -9.58
N ALA A 49 4.85 -7.05 -8.87
CA ALA A 49 4.98 -6.95 -7.41
C ALA A 49 3.78 -7.54 -6.64
N GLY A 50 2.72 -8.00 -7.31
CA GLY A 50 1.49 -8.50 -6.67
C GLY A 50 0.58 -7.40 -6.07
N ASN A 51 1.13 -6.26 -5.68
CA ASN A 51 0.56 -5.41 -4.64
C ASN A 51 -0.54 -4.42 -5.03
N GLY A 52 -1.40 -4.10 -4.06
CA GLY A 52 -2.26 -2.91 -4.08
C GLY A 52 -1.57 -1.63 -3.58
N VAL A 53 -0.68 -1.72 -2.58
CA VAL A 53 0.11 -0.59 -2.08
C VAL A 53 1.57 -1.00 -2.00
N SER A 54 2.48 -0.19 -2.55
CA SER A 54 3.92 -0.46 -2.59
C SER A 54 4.73 0.77 -2.22
N VAL A 55 5.78 0.54 -1.44
CA VAL A 55 6.62 1.58 -0.84
C VAL A 55 8.08 1.22 -1.12
N TYR A 56 8.88 2.19 -1.57
CA TYR A 56 10.31 2.03 -1.80
C TYR A 56 11.07 3.13 -1.06
N SER A 57 11.87 2.73 -0.07
CA SER A 57 12.73 3.61 0.75
C SER A 57 12.03 4.68 1.61
N SER A 58 10.70 4.58 1.82
CA SER A 58 9.90 5.41 2.75
C SER A 58 9.31 4.60 3.90
N SER A 59 8.73 5.27 4.90
CA SER A 59 7.80 4.60 5.83
C SER A 59 6.36 4.96 5.47
N THR A 60 5.43 4.01 5.60
CA THR A 60 4.00 4.25 5.37
C THR A 60 3.18 3.64 6.50
N THR A 61 2.30 4.43 7.09
CA THR A 61 1.31 3.94 8.06
C THR A 61 -0.06 3.85 7.40
N ILE A 62 -0.67 2.68 7.49
CA ILE A 62 -2.05 2.42 7.11
C ILE A 62 -2.87 2.26 8.38
N ASP A 63 -3.87 3.11 8.56
CA ASP A 63 -4.67 3.21 9.78
C ASP A 63 -6.16 3.19 9.43
N SER A 64 -6.96 2.47 10.23
CA SER A 64 -8.43 2.49 10.13
C SER A 64 -8.95 2.18 8.71
N SER A 65 -8.22 1.35 7.97
CA SER A 65 -8.42 1.11 6.53
C SER A 65 -8.80 -0.33 6.24
N THR A 66 -9.33 -0.60 5.07
CA THR A 66 -9.73 -1.94 4.63
C THR A 66 -8.96 -2.34 3.38
N LEU A 67 -8.27 -3.48 3.42
CA LEU A 67 -7.49 -4.02 2.33
C LEU A 67 -7.97 -5.45 2.03
N ILE A 68 -8.66 -5.63 0.91
CA ILE A 68 -9.29 -6.89 0.52
C ILE A 68 -8.75 -7.37 -0.83
N SER A 69 -8.23 -8.59 -0.92
CA SER A 69 -7.84 -9.25 -2.17
C SER A 69 -6.90 -8.41 -3.06
N ASN A 70 -6.10 -7.54 -2.45
CA ASN A 70 -5.03 -6.85 -3.14
C ASN A 70 -3.87 -7.85 -3.23
N GLY A 71 -3.40 -8.17 -4.44
CA GLY A 71 -2.51 -9.31 -4.67
C GLY A 71 -1.27 -9.30 -3.75
N ALA A 72 -0.77 -10.51 -3.48
CA ALA A 72 0.04 -10.79 -2.29
C ALA A 72 1.23 -9.84 -2.08
N SER A 73 1.47 -9.61 -0.78
CA SER A 73 2.73 -9.23 -0.13
C SER A 73 3.26 -7.86 -0.48
N THR A 74 3.03 -6.90 0.43
CA THR A 74 3.68 -5.59 0.54
C THR A 74 5.20 -5.72 0.41
N HIS A 75 5.66 -5.90 -0.82
CA HIS A 75 7.05 -6.05 -1.18
C HIS A 75 7.57 -4.65 -1.39
N GLY A 76 8.02 -4.06 -0.30
CA GLY A 76 9.07 -3.07 -0.37
C GLY A 76 10.37 -3.80 -0.04
N THR A 77 11.33 -3.78 -0.95
CA THR A 77 12.72 -4.05 -0.62
C THR A 77 13.16 -2.99 0.40
N ASN A 78 13.12 -3.32 1.69
CA ASN A 78 13.55 -2.47 2.81
C ASN A 78 12.84 -1.10 2.99
N PRO A 79 11.50 -1.07 3.18
CA PRO A 79 10.80 -0.02 3.92
C PRO A 79 9.70 -0.52 4.89
N SER A 80 9.44 0.24 5.95
CA SER A 80 8.44 -0.09 6.98
C SER A 80 7.01 0.31 6.56
N ILE A 81 6.20 -0.66 6.10
CA ILE A 81 4.74 -0.51 6.09
C ILE A 81 4.20 -0.95 7.45
N THR A 82 3.53 -0.05 8.16
CA THR A 82 2.85 -0.35 9.43
C THR A 82 1.35 -0.30 9.21
N ILE A 83 0.65 -1.38 9.53
CA ILE A 83 -0.81 -1.47 9.44
C ILE A 83 -1.37 -1.55 10.86
N LYS A 84 -2.29 -0.65 11.22
CA LYS A 84 -2.98 -0.65 12.52
C LYS A 84 -4.47 -0.35 12.35
N ASP A 85 -5.28 -0.84 13.29
CA ASP A 85 -6.72 -0.60 13.33
C ASP A 85 -7.46 -0.90 12.00
N SER A 86 -6.88 -1.77 11.17
CA SER A 86 -7.26 -1.97 9.77
C SER A 86 -7.64 -3.43 9.51
N ILE A 87 -8.49 -3.65 8.52
CA ILE A 87 -8.93 -4.97 8.08
C ILE A 87 -8.05 -5.43 6.91
N LEU A 88 -7.47 -6.62 7.01
CA LEU A 88 -6.78 -7.29 5.91
C LEU A 88 -7.48 -8.62 5.60
N SER A 89 -7.96 -8.78 4.37
CA SER A 89 -8.67 -9.99 3.92
C SER A 89 -8.29 -10.35 2.48
N GLY A 90 -8.42 -11.61 2.08
CA GLY A 90 -7.87 -12.14 0.82
C GLY A 90 -6.45 -12.70 1.00
N THR A 91 -6.10 -13.73 0.23
CA THR A 91 -5.00 -14.68 0.50
C THR A 91 -3.74 -14.03 1.11
N PRO A 92 -3.55 -14.14 2.44
CA PRO A 92 -2.30 -13.81 3.06
C PRO A 92 -1.40 -15.02 2.83
N TYR A 93 -0.44 -14.93 1.91
CA TYR A 93 0.68 -15.84 2.01
C TYR A 93 1.51 -15.37 3.20
N LEU A 94 1.26 -16.00 4.35
CA LEU A 94 2.18 -16.06 5.48
C LEU A 94 3.56 -16.44 4.93
N CYS A 95 4.53 -15.56 5.13
CA CYS A 95 5.77 -15.78 5.89
C CYS A 95 6.67 -14.56 5.74
#